data_AF-A0A7Z0ATB3-F1
#
_entry.id   AF-A0A7Z0ATB3-F1
#
_cell.length_a   1.000
_cell.length_b   1.000
_cell.length_c   1.000
_cell.angle_alpha   90.00
_cell.angle_beta   90.00
_cell.angle_gamma   90.00
#
_symmetry.space_group_name_H-M   'P 1'
#
loop_
_entity.id
_entity.type
_entity.pdbx_description
1 polymer ?
#
loop_
_entity_poly.entity_id
_entity_poly.type
_entity_poly.pdbx_seq_one_letter_code
_entity_poly.pdbx_strand_id
1 'polypeptide(L)'
;MTPGAIFTSLKKELGAINPYMAIVDSAVKVFLEMSEQSTNPPGFISAKAKTLGYGTLYLEKLELERSKQFVYLSHIAFINGKAETACDNIKKQSLVAKPTVNVDGDFLRRTIRVIHSSRVGMGVVVNDDVALPDFVDASDVAVIDYFRKMRNINFHGGNSEAAEIFSNMHASAVKGRYGWLPSPVGSLTSQDMILLSKVWQRVIRDLCEKSLDAERDVLPLVAKRYRGVTSERMANGAMKFLQQEYLLDTNAANELISKI
;
A
#
# COMPACT_ATOMS: atom_id res chain seq x y z
N MET A 1 -8.88 12.47 -10.25
CA MET A 1 -7.40 12.44 -10.34
C MET A 1 -7.02 11.43 -11.41
N THR A 2 -5.90 11.64 -12.09
CA THR A 2 -5.34 10.68 -13.04
C THR A 2 -4.64 9.53 -12.29
N PRO A 3 -4.46 8.35 -12.91
CA PRO A 3 -3.71 7.24 -12.31
C PRO A 3 -2.33 7.65 -11.77
N GLY A 4 -1.59 8.46 -12.53
CA GLY A 4 -0.29 8.96 -12.14
C GLY A 4 -0.32 9.90 -10.93
N ALA A 5 -1.34 10.75 -10.83
CA ALA A 5 -1.53 11.60 -9.66
C ALA A 5 -1.86 10.78 -8.40
N ILE A 6 -2.69 9.73 -8.52
CA ILE A 6 -3.01 8.82 -7.41
C ILE A 6 -1.74 8.14 -6.90
N PHE A 7 -0.97 7.52 -7.81
CA PHE A 7 0.27 6.83 -7.44
C PHE A 7 1.31 7.80 -6.86
N THR A 8 1.47 8.98 -7.45
CA THR A 8 2.41 10.01 -6.95
C THR A 8 2.03 10.48 -5.55
N SER A 9 0.74 10.65 -5.27
CA SER A 9 0.24 11.00 -3.93
C SER A 9 0.63 9.93 -2.92
N LEU A 10 0.32 8.66 -3.21
CA LEU A 10 0.69 7.54 -2.32
C LEU A 10 2.21 7.50 -2.08
N LYS A 11 3.02 7.63 -3.13
CA LYS A 11 4.48 7.60 -3.03
C LYS A 11 5.02 8.73 -2.15
N LYS A 12 4.43 9.93 -2.23
CA LYS A 12 4.81 11.06 -1.35
C LYS A 12 4.39 10.81 0.10
N GLU A 13 3.25 10.20 0.32
CA GLU A 13 2.76 9.90 1.67
C GLU A 13 3.50 8.73 2.33
N LEU A 14 3.90 7.71 1.58
CA LEU A 14 4.56 6.53 2.14
C LEU A 14 6.08 6.55 2.02
N GLY A 15 6.64 7.03 0.90
CA GLY A 15 8.05 6.81 0.59
C GLY A 15 8.45 5.32 0.70
N ALA A 16 9.72 5.02 0.91
CA ALA A 16 10.09 3.68 1.40
C ALA A 16 9.57 3.45 2.82
N ILE A 17 9.77 4.47 3.67
CA ILE A 17 9.16 4.67 4.98
C ILE A 17 8.77 6.16 5.08
N ASN A 18 7.63 6.45 5.71
CA ASN A 18 7.22 7.82 5.98
C ASN A 18 8.12 8.43 7.09
N PRO A 19 8.60 9.69 6.95
CA PRO A 19 9.46 10.32 7.95
C PRO A 19 8.91 10.30 9.38
N TYR A 20 7.60 10.46 9.57
CA TYR A 20 6.97 10.38 10.88
C TYR A 20 7.12 8.99 11.51
N MET A 21 7.07 7.92 10.71
CA MET A 21 7.32 6.56 11.21
C MET A 21 8.77 6.40 11.65
N ALA A 22 9.72 6.90 10.85
CA ALA A 22 11.13 6.84 11.20
C ALA A 22 11.42 7.60 12.51
N ILE A 23 10.79 8.76 12.72
CA ILE A 23 10.91 9.55 13.96
C ILE A 23 10.32 8.78 15.14
N VAL A 24 9.12 8.22 15.02
CA VAL A 24 8.47 7.47 16.11
C VAL A 24 9.26 6.20 16.45
N ASP A 25 9.68 5.43 15.46
CA ASP A 25 10.50 4.23 15.64
C ASP A 25 11.82 4.57 16.35
N SER A 26 12.52 5.62 15.90
CA SER A 26 13.78 6.07 16.50
C SER A 26 13.58 6.57 17.93
N ALA A 27 12.53 7.36 18.18
CA ALA A 27 12.23 7.89 19.50
C ALA A 27 11.95 6.76 20.52
N VAL A 28 11.21 5.74 20.11
CA VAL A 28 10.89 4.59 20.97
C VAL A 28 12.14 3.76 21.24
N LYS A 29 12.97 3.49 20.22
CA LYS A 29 14.25 2.78 20.40
C LYS A 29 15.17 3.52 21.36
N VAL A 30 15.41 4.80 21.12
CA VAL A 30 16.27 5.63 21.99
C VAL A 30 15.72 5.69 23.41
N PHE A 31 14.41 5.86 23.58
CA PHE A 31 13.81 5.91 24.92
C PHE A 31 13.97 4.59 25.69
N LEU A 32 13.77 3.46 25.02
CA LEU A 32 13.93 2.13 25.63
C LEU A 32 15.40 1.84 25.94
N GLU A 33 16.33 2.16 25.04
CA GLU A 33 17.78 2.03 25.29
C GLU A 33 18.23 2.87 26.48
N MET A 34 17.77 4.13 26.58
CA MET A 34 18.05 4.98 27.74
C MET A 34 17.45 4.41 29.04
N SER A 35 16.27 3.80 28.96
CA SER A 35 15.64 3.15 30.10
C SER A 35 16.43 1.92 30.56
N GLU A 36 16.90 1.07 29.63
CA GLU A 36 17.71 -0.11 29.93
C GLU A 36 19.06 0.25 30.56
N GLN A 37 19.65 1.38 30.15
CA GLN A 37 20.91 1.88 30.72
C GLN A 37 20.75 2.53 32.10
N SER A 38 19.51 2.79 32.55
CA SER A 38 19.23 3.34 33.87
C SER A 38 19.41 2.29 34.97
N THR A 39 19.88 2.72 36.13
CA THR A 39 19.96 1.88 37.34
C THR A 39 18.60 1.42 37.84
N ASN A 40 17.53 2.15 37.50
CA ASN A 40 16.13 1.80 37.79
C ASN A 40 15.27 2.12 36.56
N PRO A 41 15.10 1.18 35.61
CA PRO A 41 14.34 1.42 34.38
C PRO A 41 12.88 1.83 34.63
N PRO A 42 12.09 1.16 35.51
CA PRO A 42 10.73 1.62 35.83
C PRO A 42 10.69 3.03 36.45
N GLY A 43 11.65 3.35 37.32
CA GLY A 43 11.78 4.67 37.91
C GLY A 43 12.11 5.76 36.89
N PHE A 44 12.99 5.45 35.92
CA PHE A 44 13.32 6.34 34.81
C PHE A 44 12.09 6.67 33.97
N ILE A 45 11.32 5.66 33.55
CA ILE A 45 10.11 5.85 32.74
C ILE A 45 9.07 6.69 33.50
N SER A 46 8.83 6.36 34.77
CA SER A 46 7.89 7.12 35.62
C SER A 46 8.30 8.58 35.78
N ALA A 47 9.60 8.85 35.97
CA ALA A 47 10.11 10.20 36.06
C ALA A 47 9.93 10.98 34.75
N LYS A 48 10.24 10.37 33.60
CA LYS A 48 10.02 10.98 32.29
C LYS A 48 8.54 11.24 32.01
N ALA A 49 7.67 10.30 32.33
CA ALA A 49 6.24 10.46 32.18
C ALA A 49 5.71 11.65 32.98
N LYS A 50 6.15 11.79 34.24
CA LYS A 50 5.80 12.92 35.09
C LYS A 50 6.26 14.26 34.51
N THR A 51 7.46 14.33 33.91
CA THR A 51 7.94 15.57 33.26
C THR A 51 7.10 15.98 32.05
N LEU A 52 6.43 15.03 31.41
CA LEU A 52 5.51 15.26 30.28
C LEU A 52 4.06 15.49 30.75
N GLY A 53 3.81 15.55 32.06
CA GLY A 53 2.48 15.78 32.63
C GLY A 53 1.59 14.54 32.73
N TYR A 54 2.12 13.34 32.46
CA TYR A 54 1.38 12.11 32.68
C TYR A 54 1.29 11.78 34.18
N GLY A 55 0.17 11.17 34.58
CA GLY A 55 -0.06 10.72 35.95
C GLY A 55 0.77 9.49 36.34
N THR A 56 0.45 8.91 37.50
CA THR A 56 1.12 7.70 38.00
C THR A 56 0.99 6.55 37.01
N LEU A 57 2.13 5.95 36.64
CA LEU A 57 2.19 4.78 35.77
C LEU A 57 2.38 3.50 36.60
N TYR A 58 1.61 2.46 36.27
CA TYR A 58 1.75 1.13 36.87
C TYR A 58 2.55 0.23 35.94
N LEU A 59 3.87 0.19 36.12
CA LEU A 59 4.80 -0.48 35.20
C LEU A 59 5.08 -1.96 35.56
N GLU A 60 4.71 -2.40 36.77
CA GLU A 60 5.09 -3.70 37.34
C GLU A 60 4.60 -4.93 36.54
N LYS A 61 3.60 -4.76 35.68
CA LYS A 61 3.04 -5.84 34.83
C LYS A 61 3.17 -5.58 33.33
N LEU A 62 3.89 -4.53 32.93
CA LEU A 62 4.02 -4.16 31.52
C LEU A 62 5.31 -4.73 30.92
N GLU A 63 5.16 -5.53 29.87
CA GLU A 63 6.26 -5.90 28.98
C GLU A 63 6.61 -4.69 28.11
N LEU A 64 7.54 -3.85 28.58
CA LEU A 64 7.92 -2.62 27.88
C LEU A 64 8.45 -2.87 26.47
N GLU A 65 9.10 -3.99 26.22
CA GLU A 65 9.54 -4.40 24.87
C GLU A 65 8.39 -4.55 23.88
N ARG A 66 7.18 -4.84 24.38
CA ARG A 66 5.97 -4.93 23.56
C ARG A 66 5.54 -3.58 23.00
N SER A 67 6.05 -2.47 23.54
CA SER A 67 5.84 -1.13 22.98
C SER A 67 6.41 -0.98 21.57
N LYS A 68 7.55 -1.62 21.25
CA LYS A 68 8.10 -1.68 19.89
C LYS A 68 7.11 -2.36 18.94
N GLN A 69 6.49 -3.46 19.38
CA GLN A 69 5.48 -4.18 18.58
C GLN A 69 4.24 -3.31 18.33
N PHE A 70 3.78 -2.54 19.31
CA PHE A 70 2.66 -1.61 19.12
C PHE A 70 2.99 -0.52 18.09
N VAL A 71 4.20 0.04 18.12
CA VAL A 71 4.66 1.02 17.12
C VAL A 71 4.61 0.42 15.71
N TYR A 72 5.15 -0.78 15.54
CA TYR A 72 5.15 -1.45 14.24
C TYR A 72 3.74 -1.79 13.74
N LEU A 73 2.84 -2.24 14.62
CA LEU A 73 1.43 -2.46 14.29
C LEU A 73 0.72 -1.15 13.89
N SER A 74 0.99 -0.05 14.59
CA SER A 74 0.46 1.27 14.24
C SER A 74 0.96 1.74 12.87
N HIS A 75 2.23 1.48 12.55
CA HIS A 75 2.79 1.79 11.24
C HIS A 75 2.19 0.92 10.13
N ILE A 76 2.02 -0.39 10.35
CA ILE A 76 1.28 -1.28 9.44
C ILE A 76 -0.16 -0.76 9.20
N ALA A 77 -0.84 -0.32 10.26
CA ALA A 77 -2.18 0.25 10.14
C ALA A 77 -2.18 1.54 9.32
N PHE A 78 -1.22 2.44 9.54
CA PHE A 78 -1.07 3.65 8.74
C PHE A 78 -0.82 3.34 7.26
N ILE A 79 0.10 2.41 6.94
CA ILE A 79 0.40 2.03 5.55
C ILE A 79 -0.87 1.52 4.87
N ASN A 80 -1.60 0.61 5.54
CA ASN A 80 -2.87 0.09 5.01
C ASN A 80 -3.92 1.19 4.83
N GLY A 81 -4.03 2.15 5.75
CA GLY A 81 -4.96 3.28 5.60
C GLY A 81 -4.64 4.19 4.40
N LYS A 82 -3.36 4.40 4.11
CA LYS A 82 -2.93 5.11 2.89
C LYS A 82 -3.21 4.32 1.62
N ALA A 83 -2.95 3.01 1.64
CA ALA A 83 -3.28 2.12 0.54
C ALA A 83 -4.79 2.07 0.27
N GLU A 84 -5.62 2.00 1.32
CA GLU A 84 -7.09 2.06 1.22
C GLU A 84 -7.55 3.37 0.57
N THR A 85 -6.96 4.50 0.95
CA THR A 85 -7.25 5.80 0.34
C THR A 85 -6.89 5.82 -1.15
N ALA A 86 -5.74 5.25 -1.53
CA ALA A 86 -5.35 5.14 -2.94
C ALA A 86 -6.30 4.23 -3.73
N CYS A 87 -6.64 3.05 -3.20
CA CYS A 87 -7.65 2.15 -3.75
C CYS A 87 -8.99 2.86 -3.96
N ASP A 88 -9.43 3.66 -2.99
CA ASP A 88 -10.66 4.43 -3.09
C ASP A 88 -10.62 5.49 -4.19
N ASN A 89 -9.49 6.18 -4.33
CA ASN A 89 -9.26 7.14 -5.41
C ASN A 89 -9.26 6.47 -6.80
N ILE A 90 -8.71 5.26 -6.93
CA ILE A 90 -8.75 4.50 -8.19
C ILE A 90 -10.19 4.19 -8.58
N LYS A 91 -11.00 3.63 -7.67
CA LYS A 91 -12.41 3.32 -7.94
C LYS A 91 -13.24 4.57 -8.27
N LYS A 92 -12.88 5.72 -7.72
CA LYS A 92 -13.60 7.00 -7.90
C LYS A 92 -13.11 7.82 -9.08
N GLN A 93 -12.11 7.36 -9.83
CA GLN A 93 -11.65 8.11 -11.01
C GLN A 93 -12.75 8.20 -12.07
N SER A 94 -12.76 9.28 -12.85
CA SER A 94 -13.88 9.60 -13.75
C SER A 94 -14.06 8.63 -14.91
N LEU A 95 -13.00 7.93 -15.30
CA LEU A 95 -12.97 7.00 -16.42
C LEU A 95 -13.23 5.55 -16.00
N VAL A 96 -13.29 5.26 -14.69
CA VAL A 96 -13.69 3.94 -14.18
C VAL A 96 -15.21 3.95 -14.00
N ALA A 97 -15.88 3.07 -14.74
CA ALA A 97 -17.30 2.84 -14.60
C ALA A 97 -17.59 2.17 -13.26
N LYS A 98 -18.57 2.72 -12.53
CA LYS A 98 -18.99 2.16 -11.24
C LYS A 98 -19.88 0.94 -11.47
N PRO A 99 -19.68 -0.15 -10.72
CA PRO A 99 -20.56 -1.31 -10.78
C PRO A 99 -21.96 -0.93 -10.29
N THR A 100 -22.97 -1.60 -10.83
CA THR A 100 -24.38 -1.44 -10.45
C THR A 100 -24.77 -2.25 -9.21
N VAL A 101 -23.92 -3.20 -8.81
CA VAL A 101 -24.11 -4.08 -7.66
C VAL A 101 -23.05 -3.83 -6.58
N ASN A 102 -23.37 -4.23 -5.35
CA ASN A 102 -22.41 -4.17 -4.24
C ASN A 102 -21.22 -5.09 -4.50
N VAL A 103 -20.02 -4.59 -4.14
CA VAL A 103 -18.76 -5.32 -4.30
C VAL A 103 -18.25 -5.76 -2.94
N ASP A 104 -18.11 -7.06 -2.75
CA ASP A 104 -17.62 -7.63 -1.51
C ASP A 104 -16.09 -7.66 -1.45
N GLY A 105 -15.56 -7.99 -0.27
CA GLY A 105 -14.12 -8.13 -0.03
C GLY A 105 -13.49 -6.91 0.66
N ASP A 106 -12.18 -6.97 0.82
CA ASP A 106 -11.40 -5.84 1.33
C ASP A 106 -11.15 -4.78 0.26
N PHE A 107 -10.47 -3.70 0.65
CA PHE A 107 -10.20 -2.57 -0.23
C PHE A 107 -9.38 -2.94 -1.49
N LEU A 108 -8.49 -3.94 -1.44
CA LEU A 108 -7.77 -4.42 -2.63
C LEU A 108 -8.72 -5.15 -3.57
N ARG A 109 -9.39 -6.18 -3.06
CA ARG A 109 -10.31 -7.03 -3.83
C ARG A 109 -11.47 -6.22 -4.40
N ARG A 110 -12.05 -5.30 -3.63
CA ARG A 110 -13.06 -4.36 -4.11
C ARG A 110 -12.56 -3.50 -5.26
N THR A 111 -11.32 -3.01 -5.17
CA THR A 111 -10.74 -2.15 -6.21
C THR A 111 -10.51 -2.93 -7.50
N ILE A 112 -9.92 -4.12 -7.41
CA ILE A 112 -9.73 -5.02 -8.56
C ILE A 112 -11.07 -5.33 -9.23
N ARG A 113 -12.07 -5.72 -8.44
CA ARG A 113 -13.41 -6.08 -8.96
C ARG A 113 -14.10 -4.90 -9.65
N VAL A 114 -13.96 -3.68 -9.12
CA VAL A 114 -14.46 -2.46 -9.76
C VAL A 114 -13.75 -2.21 -11.09
N ILE A 115 -12.42 -2.29 -11.13
CA ILE A 115 -11.65 -2.12 -12.38
C ILE A 115 -12.08 -3.18 -13.40
N HIS A 116 -12.11 -4.45 -13.00
CA HIS A 116 -12.51 -5.56 -13.86
C HIS A 116 -13.92 -5.34 -14.43
N SER A 117 -14.90 -5.00 -13.60
CA SER A 117 -16.27 -4.71 -14.04
C SER A 117 -16.32 -3.54 -15.04
N SER A 118 -15.53 -2.50 -14.81
CA SER A 118 -15.39 -1.37 -15.73
C SER A 118 -14.76 -1.75 -17.07
N ARG A 119 -13.87 -2.75 -17.11
CA ARG A 119 -13.25 -3.21 -18.35
C ARG A 119 -14.18 -4.08 -19.17
N VAL A 120 -14.91 -5.00 -18.51
CA VAL A 120 -15.82 -5.95 -19.17
C VAL A 120 -17.16 -5.32 -19.56
N GLY A 121 -17.49 -4.12 -19.05
CA GLY A 121 -18.60 -3.30 -19.56
C GLY A 121 -20.00 -3.81 -19.21
N MET A 122 -20.13 -4.72 -18.24
CA MET A 122 -21.39 -5.41 -17.96
C MET A 122 -22.03 -5.11 -16.61
N GLY A 123 -21.40 -4.33 -15.73
CA GLY A 123 -21.87 -4.17 -14.34
C GLY A 123 -21.88 -5.48 -13.53
N VAL A 124 -21.54 -6.61 -14.15
CA VAL A 124 -21.35 -7.91 -13.52
C VAL A 124 -20.09 -7.82 -12.67
N VAL A 125 -20.26 -8.10 -11.38
CA VAL A 125 -19.18 -8.23 -10.42
C VAL A 125 -19.14 -9.68 -10.03
N VAL A 126 -18.03 -10.35 -10.35
CA VAL A 126 -17.75 -11.68 -9.82
C VAL A 126 -17.04 -11.50 -8.49
N ASN A 127 -17.69 -11.91 -7.40
CA ASN A 127 -17.17 -11.74 -6.03
C ASN A 127 -16.21 -12.88 -5.64
N ASP A 128 -15.27 -13.21 -6.52
CA ASP A 128 -14.19 -14.17 -6.28
C ASP A 128 -12.81 -13.53 -6.54
N ASP A 129 -11.76 -14.35 -6.43
CA ASP A 129 -10.36 -13.93 -6.66
C ASP A 129 -9.88 -14.36 -8.07
N VAL A 130 -10.79 -14.74 -8.99
CA VAL A 130 -10.42 -15.24 -10.34
C VAL A 130 -9.72 -14.16 -11.17
N ALA A 131 -10.20 -12.91 -11.09
CA ALA A 131 -9.62 -11.78 -11.83
C ALA A 131 -8.35 -11.23 -11.16
N LEU A 132 -8.03 -11.63 -9.93
CA LEU A 132 -6.94 -11.02 -9.15
C LEU A 132 -5.56 -11.12 -9.83
N PRO A 133 -5.16 -12.26 -10.44
CA PRO A 133 -3.87 -12.40 -11.12
C PRO A 133 -3.68 -11.48 -12.34
N ASP A 134 -4.77 -11.04 -12.97
CA ASP A 134 -4.71 -10.13 -14.13
C ASP A 134 -4.27 -8.73 -13.72
N PHE A 135 -4.50 -8.36 -12.45
CA PHE A 135 -4.23 -7.02 -11.96
C PHE A 135 -2.98 -6.94 -11.10
N VAL A 136 -2.75 -7.94 -10.24
CA VAL A 136 -1.71 -7.90 -9.22
C VAL A 136 -1.04 -9.27 -9.05
N ASP A 137 0.21 -9.28 -8.63
CA ASP A 137 0.95 -10.50 -8.38
C ASP A 137 0.49 -11.21 -7.10
N ALA A 138 0.23 -12.51 -7.17
CA ALA A 138 -0.27 -13.30 -6.04
C ALA A 138 0.67 -13.29 -4.82
N SER A 139 2.00 -13.19 -5.04
CA SER A 139 2.96 -13.12 -3.94
C SER A 139 2.89 -11.78 -3.19
N ASP A 140 2.58 -10.68 -3.88
CA ASP A 140 2.37 -9.37 -3.26
C ASP A 140 1.08 -9.36 -2.43
N VAL A 141 0.02 -10.00 -2.93
CA VAL A 141 -1.25 -10.16 -2.23
C VAL A 141 -1.08 -11.00 -0.97
N ALA A 142 -0.29 -12.07 -1.02
CA ALA A 142 0.02 -12.90 0.13
C ALA A 142 0.69 -12.09 1.26
N VAL A 143 1.60 -11.16 0.95
CA VAL A 143 2.23 -10.28 1.95
C VAL A 143 1.20 -9.34 2.58
N ILE A 144 0.32 -8.74 1.79
CA ILE A 144 -0.75 -7.85 2.28
C ILE A 144 -1.68 -8.61 3.22
N ASP A 145 -2.12 -9.81 2.82
CA ASP A 145 -3.01 -10.64 3.62
C ASP A 145 -2.34 -11.10 4.92
N TYR A 146 -1.04 -11.43 4.88
CA TYR A 146 -0.25 -11.77 6.04
C TYR A 146 -0.27 -10.66 7.09
N PHE A 147 0.13 -9.43 6.74
CA PHE A 147 0.17 -8.32 7.69
C PHE A 147 -1.22 -7.87 8.15
N ARG A 148 -2.25 -7.99 7.30
CA ARG A 148 -3.64 -7.73 7.70
C ARG A 148 -4.14 -8.73 8.73
N LYS A 149 -3.88 -10.02 8.53
CA LYS A 149 -4.23 -11.08 9.50
C LYS A 149 -3.46 -10.89 10.80
N MET A 150 -2.15 -10.63 10.73
CA MET A 150 -1.33 -10.36 11.91
C MET A 150 -1.86 -9.17 12.73
N ARG A 151 -2.23 -8.08 12.07
CA ARG A 151 -2.88 -6.94 12.74
C ARG A 151 -4.15 -7.38 13.47
N ASN A 152 -5.03 -8.12 12.79
CA ASN A 152 -6.29 -8.56 13.38
C ASN A 152 -6.08 -9.51 14.57
N ILE A 153 -5.11 -10.42 14.51
CA ILE A 153 -4.75 -11.31 15.64
C ILE A 153 -4.33 -10.48 16.84
N ASN A 154 -3.44 -9.50 16.65
CA ASN A 154 -2.91 -8.68 17.75
C ASN A 154 -3.98 -7.79 18.41
N PHE A 155 -4.94 -7.26 17.65
CA PHE A 155 -5.97 -6.37 18.20
C PHE A 155 -7.24 -7.08 18.69
N HIS A 156 -7.54 -8.28 18.18
CA HIS A 156 -8.81 -8.98 18.45
C HIS A 156 -8.65 -10.36 19.10
N GLY A 157 -7.43 -10.79 19.45
CA GLY A 157 -7.19 -11.99 20.27
C GLY A 157 -7.51 -13.32 19.59
N GLY A 158 -7.32 -13.42 18.27
CA GLY A 158 -7.62 -14.64 17.51
C GLY A 158 -6.67 -15.82 17.81
N ASN A 159 -7.18 -17.05 17.69
CA ASN A 159 -6.38 -18.28 17.80
C ASN A 159 -5.23 -18.31 16.77
N SER A 160 -4.06 -18.78 17.23
CA SER A 160 -2.80 -18.80 16.49
C SER A 160 -2.77 -19.67 15.22
N GLU A 161 -3.81 -20.46 14.95
CA GLU A 161 -3.92 -21.29 13.73
C GLU A 161 -3.92 -20.47 12.43
N ALA A 162 -4.21 -19.17 12.50
CA ALA A 162 -4.09 -18.25 11.36
C ALA A 162 -2.62 -17.87 11.00
N ALA A 163 -1.64 -18.30 11.81
CA ALA A 163 -0.21 -18.01 11.59
C ALA A 163 0.42 -18.86 10.46
N GLU A 164 -0.23 -19.94 10.00
CA GLU A 164 0.23 -20.75 8.86
C GLU A 164 -0.20 -20.18 7.50
N ILE A 165 0.06 -18.90 7.20
CA ILE A 165 -0.40 -18.35 5.91
C ILE A 165 0.64 -17.47 5.26
N PHE A 166 1.80 -18.06 5.03
CA PHE A 166 2.69 -17.64 3.97
C PHE A 166 3.40 -18.87 3.39
N SER A 167 2.93 -19.36 2.23
CA SER A 167 3.45 -20.59 1.64
C SER A 167 4.90 -20.41 1.19
N ASN A 168 5.68 -21.50 1.21
CA ASN A 168 7.07 -21.51 0.72
C ASN A 168 7.18 -21.01 -0.73
N MET A 169 6.15 -21.23 -1.55
CA MET A 169 6.09 -20.78 -2.94
C MET A 169 6.09 -19.23 -3.03
N HIS A 170 5.31 -18.55 -2.18
CA HIS A 170 5.33 -17.09 -2.13
C HIS A 170 6.62 -16.56 -1.50
N ALA A 171 7.21 -17.28 -0.55
CA ALA A 171 8.44 -16.86 0.11
C ALA A 171 9.63 -16.70 -0.84
N SER A 172 9.82 -17.65 -1.76
CA SER A 172 10.90 -17.54 -2.75
C SER A 172 10.72 -16.29 -3.63
N ALA A 173 9.50 -16.05 -4.13
CA ALA A 173 9.19 -14.91 -4.98
C ALA A 173 9.37 -13.56 -4.25
N VAL A 174 8.86 -13.45 -3.02
CA VAL A 174 8.97 -12.23 -2.20
C VAL A 174 10.41 -11.95 -1.82
N LYS A 175 11.16 -12.98 -1.38
CA LYS A 175 12.58 -12.81 -1.05
C LYS A 175 13.40 -12.42 -2.28
N GLY A 176 13.18 -13.04 -3.42
CA GLY A 176 13.89 -12.69 -4.66
C GLY A 176 13.61 -11.26 -5.12
N ARG A 177 12.38 -10.78 -4.93
CA ARG A 177 11.95 -9.46 -5.38
C ARG A 177 12.31 -8.32 -4.41
N TYR A 178 12.10 -8.53 -3.12
CA TYR A 178 12.23 -7.48 -2.12
C TYR A 178 13.49 -7.62 -1.26
N GLY A 179 14.12 -8.80 -1.24
CA GLY A 179 15.29 -9.11 -0.43
C GLY A 179 14.97 -9.56 1.01
N TRP A 180 13.69 -9.53 1.40
CA TRP A 180 13.25 -9.75 2.78
C TRP A 180 12.01 -10.65 2.81
N LEU A 181 11.73 -11.22 3.98
CA LEU A 181 10.52 -11.99 4.27
C LEU A 181 9.77 -11.34 5.44
N PRO A 182 8.44 -11.47 5.50
CA PRO A 182 7.68 -11.05 6.67
C PRO A 182 8.19 -11.76 7.93
N SER A 183 8.38 -11.00 9.01
CA SER A 183 8.74 -11.54 10.31
C SER A 183 7.57 -12.28 10.95
N PRO A 184 7.83 -13.36 11.72
CA PRO A 184 6.80 -14.08 12.46
C PRO A 184 5.97 -13.18 13.39
N VAL A 185 4.76 -13.65 13.72
CA VAL A 185 3.85 -12.96 14.64
C VAL A 185 4.56 -12.69 15.98
N GLY A 186 4.48 -11.46 16.47
CA GLY A 186 5.10 -11.03 17.73
C GLY A 186 6.59 -10.64 17.60
N SER A 187 7.18 -10.77 16.41
CA SER A 187 8.58 -10.43 16.13
C SER A 187 8.72 -9.38 15.03
N LEU A 188 7.74 -8.47 14.90
CA LEU A 188 7.79 -7.41 13.91
C LEU A 188 9.04 -6.55 14.08
N THR A 189 9.52 -6.05 12.95
CA THR A 189 10.70 -5.21 12.82
C THR A 189 10.44 -4.04 11.89
N SER A 190 11.41 -3.13 11.82
CA SER A 190 11.43 -2.07 10.80
C SER A 190 11.36 -2.56 9.36
N GLN A 191 11.87 -3.76 9.08
CA GLN A 191 11.89 -4.32 7.72
C GLN A 191 10.49 -4.73 7.25
N ASP A 192 9.61 -5.14 8.16
CA ASP A 192 8.22 -5.48 7.83
C ASP A 192 7.45 -4.28 7.28
N MET A 193 7.70 -3.11 7.86
CA MET A 193 7.07 -1.86 7.45
C MET A 193 7.57 -1.41 6.09
N ILE A 194 8.88 -1.54 5.84
CA ILE A 194 9.50 -1.27 4.53
C ILE A 194 8.92 -2.22 3.48
N LEU A 195 8.86 -3.51 3.80
CA LEU A 195 8.35 -4.55 2.91
C LEU A 195 6.90 -4.25 2.53
N LEU A 196 6.03 -4.04 3.52
CA LEU A 196 4.62 -3.75 3.29
C LEU A 196 4.42 -2.45 2.50
N SER A 197 5.20 -1.40 2.79
CA SER A 197 5.15 -0.13 2.06
C SER A 197 5.53 -0.31 0.59
N LYS A 198 6.61 -1.06 0.30
CA LYS A 198 7.05 -1.36 -1.07
C LYS A 198 6.04 -2.21 -1.84
N VAL A 199 5.51 -3.24 -1.19
CA VAL A 199 4.47 -4.10 -1.75
C VAL A 199 3.24 -3.28 -2.11
N TRP A 200 2.75 -2.44 -1.20
CA TRP A 200 1.60 -1.58 -1.50
C TRP A 200 1.86 -0.58 -2.62
N GLN A 201 3.03 0.04 -2.68
CA GLN A 201 3.36 0.94 -3.79
C GLN A 201 3.35 0.21 -5.14
N ARG A 202 3.89 -1.01 -5.20
CA ARG A 202 3.84 -1.82 -6.41
C ARG A 202 2.41 -2.18 -6.79
N VAL A 203 1.65 -2.73 -5.86
CA VAL A 203 0.24 -3.10 -6.08
C VAL A 203 -0.59 -1.90 -6.56
N ILE A 204 -0.46 -0.74 -5.92
CA ILE A 204 -1.20 0.46 -6.33
C ILE A 204 -0.74 0.95 -7.70
N ARG A 205 0.55 0.87 -8.03
CA ARG A 205 1.05 1.19 -9.37
C ARG A 205 0.42 0.27 -10.41
N ASP A 206 0.46 -1.04 -10.18
CA ASP A 206 -0.11 -2.05 -11.08
C ASP A 206 -1.61 -1.83 -11.29
N LEU A 207 -2.34 -1.51 -10.22
CA LEU A 207 -3.76 -1.16 -10.30
C LEU A 207 -3.98 0.14 -11.08
N CYS A 208 -3.16 1.17 -10.87
CA CYS A 208 -3.27 2.43 -11.61
C CYS A 208 -3.02 2.21 -13.11
N GLU A 209 -1.96 1.51 -13.48
CA GLU A 209 -1.61 1.18 -14.88
C GLU A 209 -2.73 0.40 -15.58
N LYS A 210 -3.36 -0.55 -14.87
CA LYS A 210 -4.42 -1.41 -15.41
C LYS A 210 -5.84 -0.88 -15.18
N SER A 211 -5.99 0.27 -14.53
CA SER A 211 -7.30 0.80 -14.15
C SER A 211 -8.13 1.28 -15.32
N LEU A 212 -7.47 1.62 -16.44
CA LEU A 212 -8.07 2.18 -17.64
C LEU A 212 -7.61 1.41 -18.87
N ASP A 213 -8.46 1.39 -19.89
CA ASP A 213 -8.10 0.91 -21.21
C ASP A 213 -7.47 2.07 -22.01
N ALA A 214 -6.21 1.92 -22.43
CA ALA A 214 -5.47 3.01 -23.05
C ALA A 214 -6.14 3.49 -24.35
N GLU A 215 -6.64 2.59 -25.18
CA GLU A 215 -7.27 2.93 -26.46
C GLU A 215 -8.69 3.47 -26.27
N ARG A 216 -9.49 2.79 -25.45
CA ARG A 216 -10.88 3.19 -25.25
C ARG A 216 -11.01 4.47 -24.41
N ASP A 217 -10.23 4.57 -23.32
CA ASP A 217 -10.44 5.60 -22.30
C ASP A 217 -9.46 6.78 -22.43
N VAL A 218 -8.20 6.52 -22.84
CA VAL A 218 -7.13 7.53 -22.83
C VAL A 218 -6.93 8.18 -24.19
N LEU A 219 -6.91 7.43 -25.29
CA LEU A 219 -6.70 7.94 -26.66
C LEU A 219 -7.63 9.13 -27.01
N PRO A 220 -8.95 9.10 -26.73
CA PRO A 220 -9.82 10.23 -27.05
C PRO A 220 -9.43 11.52 -26.32
N LEU A 221 -8.89 11.41 -25.09
CA LEU A 221 -8.43 12.55 -24.31
C LEU A 221 -7.15 13.15 -24.89
N VAL A 222 -6.21 12.31 -25.30
CA VAL A 222 -4.94 12.76 -25.90
C VAL A 222 -5.18 13.38 -27.27
N ALA A 223 -5.97 12.72 -28.13
CA ALA A 223 -6.34 13.23 -29.45
C ALA A 223 -7.06 14.58 -29.36
N LYS A 224 -7.93 14.77 -28.36
CA LYS A 224 -8.56 16.07 -28.09
C LYS A 224 -7.56 17.11 -27.61
N ARG A 225 -6.65 16.75 -26.70
CA ARG A 225 -5.68 17.67 -26.09
C ARG A 225 -4.65 18.21 -27.07
N TYR A 226 -4.20 17.39 -28.02
CA TYR A 226 -3.14 17.75 -28.97
C TYR A 226 -3.65 18.01 -30.40
N ARG A 227 -4.96 18.19 -30.57
CA ARG A 227 -5.56 18.57 -31.86
C ARG A 227 -4.91 19.85 -32.39
N GLY A 228 -4.36 19.79 -33.61
CA GLY A 228 -3.76 20.94 -34.28
C GLY A 228 -2.34 21.31 -33.82
N VAL A 229 -1.69 20.47 -33.00
CA VAL A 229 -0.28 20.63 -32.63
C VAL A 229 0.61 19.96 -33.69
N THR A 230 1.77 20.55 -33.99
CA THR A 230 2.74 19.97 -34.94
C THR A 230 3.24 18.60 -34.47
N SER A 231 3.51 17.69 -35.42
CA SER A 231 3.77 16.26 -35.15
C SER A 231 4.89 16.01 -34.13
N GLU A 232 6.04 16.69 -34.25
CA GLU A 232 7.18 16.48 -33.35
C GLU A 232 6.92 17.02 -31.93
N ARG A 233 6.31 18.22 -31.83
CA ARG A 233 5.96 18.81 -30.53
C ARG A 233 4.83 18.05 -29.84
N MET A 234 3.88 17.54 -30.63
CA MET A 234 2.80 16.68 -30.18
C MET A 234 3.35 15.38 -29.60
N ALA A 235 4.21 14.66 -30.34
CA ALA A 235 4.75 13.38 -29.90
C ALA A 235 5.49 13.49 -28.56
N ASN A 236 6.37 14.49 -28.42
CA ASN A 236 7.12 14.71 -27.19
C ASN A 236 6.22 15.09 -25.99
N GLY A 237 5.20 15.92 -26.23
CA GLY A 237 4.24 16.31 -25.19
C GLY A 237 3.32 15.17 -24.77
N ALA A 238 2.78 14.44 -25.75
CA ALA A 238 1.90 13.30 -25.54
C ALA A 238 2.63 12.18 -24.80
N MET A 239 3.89 11.90 -25.15
CA MET A 239 4.73 10.90 -24.46
C MET A 239 4.85 11.21 -22.97
N LYS A 240 5.30 12.43 -22.63
CA LYS A 240 5.44 12.84 -21.23
C LYS A 240 4.12 12.80 -20.48
N PHE A 241 3.04 13.26 -21.11
CA PHE A 241 1.70 13.26 -20.52
C PHE A 241 1.21 11.83 -20.23
N LEU A 242 1.36 10.90 -21.18
CA LEU A 242 0.95 9.50 -21.03
C LEU A 242 1.75 8.78 -19.95
N GLN A 243 3.07 8.98 -19.92
CA GLN A 243 3.95 8.39 -18.91
C GLN A 243 3.66 8.94 -17.50
N GLN A 244 3.40 10.25 -17.38
CA GLN A 244 3.21 10.90 -16.08
C GLN A 244 1.80 10.73 -15.53
N GLU A 245 0.78 10.90 -16.36
CA GLU A 245 -0.62 10.92 -15.93
C GLU A 245 -1.28 9.54 -15.99
N TYR A 246 -0.86 8.69 -16.94
CA TYR A 246 -1.47 7.38 -17.16
C TYR A 246 -0.51 6.21 -16.94
N LEU A 247 0.75 6.50 -16.55
CA LEU A 247 1.76 5.50 -16.20
C LEU A 247 2.08 4.50 -17.33
N LEU A 248 1.81 4.87 -18.59
CA LEU A 248 2.14 4.02 -19.73
C LEU A 248 3.67 3.93 -19.89
N ASP A 249 4.16 2.75 -20.22
CA ASP A 249 5.56 2.60 -20.63
C ASP A 249 5.80 3.25 -22.01
N THR A 250 7.08 3.38 -22.38
CA THR A 250 7.48 3.99 -23.65
C THR A 250 6.86 3.31 -24.87
N ASN A 251 6.71 1.99 -24.85
CA ASN A 251 6.20 1.22 -25.99
C ASN A 251 4.68 1.44 -26.13
N ALA A 252 3.93 1.25 -25.04
CA ALA A 252 2.49 1.47 -25.01
C ALA A 252 2.13 2.93 -25.34
N ALA A 253 2.90 3.90 -24.84
CA ALA A 253 2.71 5.30 -25.16
C ALA A 253 2.99 5.60 -26.65
N ASN A 254 4.06 5.05 -27.23
CA ASN A 254 4.36 5.20 -28.66
C ASN A 254 3.26 4.60 -29.54
N GLU A 255 2.79 3.40 -29.19
CA GLU A 255 1.69 2.75 -29.91
C GLU A 255 0.44 3.63 -29.89
N LEU A 256 0.08 4.17 -28.72
CA LEU A 256 -1.10 5.02 -28.59
C LEU A 256 -0.96 6.33 -29.39
N ILE A 257 0.23 6.95 -29.36
CA ILE A 257 0.51 8.18 -30.12
C ILE A 257 0.41 7.94 -31.63
N SER A 258 0.82 6.76 -32.11
CA SER A 258 0.72 6.42 -33.55
C SER A 258 -0.71 6.35 -34.08
N LYS A 259 -1.71 6.28 -33.17
CA LYS A 259 -3.15 6.21 -33.47
C LYS A 259 -3.85 7.59 -33.41
N ILE A 260 -3.12 8.67 -33.12
CA ILE A 260 -3.62 10.05 -33.01
C ILE A 260 -3.47 10.78 -34.34
#